data_AF-A0A8I2FXS5-F1
#
_entry.id   AF-A0A8I2FXS5-F1
#
_cell.length_a   1.000
_cell.length_b   1.000
_cell.length_c   1.000
_cell.angle_alpha   90.00
_cell.angle_beta   90.00
_cell.angle_gamma   90.00
#
_symmetry.space_group_name_H-M   'P 1'
#
loop_
_entity.id
_entity.type
_entity.pdbx_description
1 polymer ?
#
loop_
_entity_poly.entity_id
_entity_poly.type
_entity_poly.pdbx_seq_one_letter_code
_entity_poly.pdbx_strand_id
1 'polypeptide(L)'
;MSVWINNFKMVLEHKEVVILHGNVRDKYINRTKELIYNNLTELILDISNDLTLTSTLIVNQVAFYDPVKGEWTAGPPVFYPSEVSKTGISAFRRDDLEGTAPDKTPTSPKDIKEQKIPPSRVLAKWSKQLSSTNENLLAVIFYLDKLAAYKQNYQAEECEIILRLEKLIENITPNNRLVMVALQDSMIPVELYTNSPKTRLIPIPLPDKEDRLAFLKHRLGSKYPHLDTVSDLADGLYIRALDNIIKELKKYKDIGSEEIRRLINKYL
;
A
#
# COMPACT_ATOMS: atom_id res chain seq x y z
N MET A 1 -6.88 0.74 15.40
CA MET A 1 -6.08 0.69 14.15
C MET A 1 -5.10 -0.48 14.27
N SER A 2 -4.77 -1.18 13.18
CA SER A 2 -3.77 -2.28 13.22
C SER A 2 -2.40 -1.74 13.64
N VAL A 3 -1.61 -2.53 14.38
CA VAL A 3 -0.36 -2.07 15.01
C VAL A 3 0.61 -1.48 13.98
N TRP A 4 0.74 -2.13 12.82
CA TRP A 4 1.65 -1.68 11.77
C TRP A 4 1.22 -0.35 11.13
N ILE A 5 -0.10 -0.07 11.03
CA ILE A 5 -0.61 1.20 10.47
C ILE A 5 -0.28 2.35 11.45
N ASN A 6 -0.44 2.12 12.76
CA ASN A 6 -0.02 3.09 13.77
C ASN A 6 1.49 3.35 13.71
N ASN A 7 2.29 2.29 13.57
CA ASN A 7 3.74 2.41 13.40
C ASN A 7 4.09 3.18 12.14
N PHE A 8 3.39 2.94 11.03
CA PHE A 8 3.58 3.67 9.79
C PHE A 8 3.28 5.16 9.96
N LYS A 9 2.15 5.51 10.59
CA LYS A 9 1.82 6.91 10.91
C LYS A 9 2.89 7.57 11.77
N MET A 10 3.28 6.94 12.88
CA MET A 10 4.29 7.47 13.81
C MET A 10 5.65 7.65 13.13
N VAL A 11 6.07 6.69 12.31
CA VAL A 11 7.35 6.81 11.58
C VAL A 11 7.27 7.93 10.55
N LEU A 12 6.15 8.10 9.84
CA LEU A 12 5.95 9.26 8.96
C LEU A 12 5.98 10.60 9.69
N GLU A 13 5.70 10.67 10.99
CA GLU A 13 5.86 11.93 11.73
C GLU A 13 7.36 12.27 11.94
N HIS A 14 8.18 11.25 12.20
CA HIS A 14 9.56 11.43 12.66
C HIS A 14 10.65 11.15 11.62
N LYS A 15 10.32 10.49 10.51
CA LYS A 15 11.26 10.10 9.46
C LYS A 15 10.80 10.64 8.12
N GLU A 16 11.75 11.18 7.37
CA GLU A 16 11.49 11.73 6.05
C GLU A 16 11.22 10.64 5.01
N VAL A 17 11.84 9.46 5.18
CA VAL A 17 11.74 8.36 4.20
C VAL A 17 11.26 7.08 4.87
N VAL A 18 10.25 6.45 4.28
CA VAL A 18 9.71 5.16 4.70
C VAL A 18 9.69 4.19 3.53
N ILE A 19 10.19 2.97 3.75
CA ILE A 19 10.07 1.87 2.79
C ILE A 19 9.08 0.85 3.34
N LEU A 20 7.95 0.68 2.64
CA LEU A 20 6.94 -0.33 2.94
C LEU A 20 7.21 -1.59 2.12
N HIS A 21 7.07 -2.77 2.74
CA HIS A 21 7.24 -4.04 2.03
C HIS A 21 6.35 -5.15 2.57
N GLY A 22 6.16 -6.23 1.79
CA GLY A 22 5.35 -7.39 2.20
C GLY A 22 3.93 -7.32 1.64
N ASN A 23 2.92 -7.30 2.50
CA ASN A 23 1.51 -7.42 2.12
C ASN A 23 0.91 -6.13 1.51
N VAL A 24 1.53 -5.59 0.47
CA VAL A 24 1.18 -4.29 -0.14
C VAL A 24 -0.04 -4.35 -1.09
N ARG A 25 -0.46 -5.56 -1.49
CA ARG A 25 -1.57 -5.82 -2.44
C ARG A 25 -2.92 -6.09 -1.79
N ASP A 26 -2.99 -6.07 -0.47
CA ASP A 26 -4.21 -6.44 0.24
C ASP A 26 -5.13 -5.24 0.47
N LYS A 27 -6.27 -5.54 1.07
CA LYS A 27 -7.13 -4.57 1.71
C LYS A 27 -6.70 -4.37 3.15
N TYR A 28 -6.97 -3.18 3.68
CA TYR A 28 -6.57 -2.82 5.03
C TYR A 28 -7.79 -2.39 5.84
N ILE A 29 -7.73 -2.57 7.15
CA ILE A 29 -8.84 -2.21 8.03
C ILE A 29 -8.37 -1.30 9.16
N ASN A 30 -9.03 -0.15 9.29
CA ASN A 30 -8.90 0.67 10.48
C ASN A 30 -10.02 0.28 11.46
N ARG A 31 -9.67 -0.62 12.38
CA ARG A 31 -10.56 -1.11 13.45
C ARG A 31 -11.19 0.00 14.31
N THR A 32 -10.54 1.15 14.43
CA THR A 32 -11.04 2.27 15.27
C THR A 32 -12.10 3.09 14.54
N LYS A 33 -11.94 3.29 13.23
CA LYS A 33 -12.88 4.02 12.38
C LYS A 33 -13.92 3.10 11.71
N GLU A 34 -13.85 1.79 11.96
CA GLU A 34 -14.56 0.72 11.23
C GLU A 34 -14.45 0.85 9.70
N LEU A 35 -13.33 1.40 9.22
CA LEU A 35 -13.14 1.73 7.81
C LEU A 35 -12.30 0.64 7.12
N ILE A 36 -12.69 0.27 5.91
CA ILE A 36 -11.92 -0.64 5.05
C ILE A 36 -11.35 0.15 3.89
N TYR A 37 -10.03 0.08 3.72
CA TYR A 37 -9.32 0.59 2.55
C TYR A 37 -9.18 -0.53 1.53
N ASN A 38 -9.56 -0.25 0.28
CA ASN A 38 -9.50 -1.22 -0.81
C ASN A 38 -8.07 -1.44 -1.33
N ASN A 39 -7.17 -0.50 -1.08
CA ASN A 39 -5.77 -0.53 -1.53
C ASN A 39 -4.89 0.37 -0.63
N LEU A 40 -3.58 0.37 -0.91
CA LEU A 40 -2.59 1.11 -0.12
C LEU A 40 -2.66 2.61 -0.38
N THR A 41 -3.10 3.04 -1.56
CA THR A 41 -3.31 4.45 -1.91
C THR A 41 -4.36 5.09 -1.02
N GLU A 42 -5.52 4.44 -0.86
CA GLU A 42 -6.60 4.90 0.03
C GLU A 42 -6.11 5.01 1.48
N LEU A 43 -5.32 4.05 1.95
CA LEU A 43 -4.74 4.07 3.29
C LEU A 43 -3.76 5.24 3.47
N ILE A 44 -2.82 5.43 2.53
CA ILE A 44 -1.82 6.50 2.59
C ILE A 44 -2.52 7.87 2.57
N LEU A 45 -3.56 8.03 1.75
CA LEU A 45 -4.33 9.26 1.72
C LEU A 45 -4.98 9.53 3.09
N ASP A 46 -5.69 8.58 3.69
CA ASP A 46 -6.28 8.79 5.02
C ASP A 46 -5.24 9.11 6.09
N ILE A 47 -4.07 8.45 6.05
CA ILE A 47 -2.96 8.76 6.97
C ILE A 47 -2.43 10.18 6.72
N SER A 48 -2.28 10.61 5.48
CA SER A 48 -1.82 11.97 5.16
C SER A 48 -2.78 13.04 5.69
N ASN A 49 -4.08 12.73 5.73
CA ASN A 49 -5.12 13.60 6.25
C ASN A 49 -5.02 13.67 7.77
N ASP A 50 -4.93 12.50 8.40
CA ASP A 50 -4.79 12.39 9.85
C ASP A 50 -3.53 13.13 10.32
N LEU A 51 -2.40 13.01 9.59
CA LEU A 51 -1.16 13.74 9.90
C LEU A 51 -1.38 15.25 9.83
N THR A 52 -2.03 15.75 8.79
CA THR A 52 -2.32 17.19 8.64
C THR A 52 -3.22 17.73 9.76
N LEU A 53 -4.13 16.92 10.29
CA LEU A 53 -5.06 17.31 11.34
C LEU A 53 -4.49 17.19 12.76
N THR A 54 -3.61 16.22 12.98
CA THR A 54 -3.18 15.83 14.34
C THR A 54 -1.71 16.10 14.64
N SER A 55 -0.89 16.29 13.60
CA SER A 55 0.56 16.47 13.72
C SER A 55 0.98 17.90 13.39
N THR A 56 2.22 18.23 13.73
CA THR A 56 2.89 19.46 13.26
C THR A 56 3.23 19.39 11.76
N LEU A 57 3.17 18.19 11.16
CA LEU A 57 3.42 17.97 9.74
C LEU A 57 2.15 18.23 8.93
N ILE A 58 2.12 19.35 8.21
CA ILE A 58 1.02 19.70 7.30
C ILE A 58 1.34 19.10 5.92
N VAL A 59 0.51 18.23 5.36
CA VAL A 59 0.70 17.69 4.00
C VAL A 59 -0.22 18.42 3.04
N ASN A 60 0.36 19.21 2.12
CA ASN A 60 -0.40 20.02 1.17
C ASN A 60 -0.75 19.24 -0.10
N GLN A 61 0.10 18.29 -0.48
CA GLN A 61 -0.03 17.53 -1.72
C GLN A 61 0.46 16.11 -1.51
N VAL A 62 -0.21 15.16 -2.15
CA VAL A 62 0.26 13.78 -2.25
C VAL A 62 0.52 13.45 -3.71
N ALA A 63 1.76 13.12 -4.05
CA ALA A 63 2.16 12.69 -5.38
C ALA A 63 2.45 11.20 -5.38
N PHE A 64 1.96 10.51 -6.40
CA PHE A 64 2.16 9.08 -6.58
C PHE A 64 2.87 8.84 -7.90
N TYR A 65 3.73 7.83 -7.91
CA TYR A 65 4.41 7.37 -9.10
C TYR A 65 4.39 5.84 -9.13
N ASP A 66 3.94 5.31 -10.25
CA ASP A 66 4.03 3.90 -10.60
C ASP A 66 4.81 3.80 -11.93
N PRO A 67 5.89 3.02 -12.01
CA PRO A 67 6.66 2.82 -13.24
C PRO A 67 5.82 2.35 -14.44
N VAL A 68 4.66 1.72 -14.20
CA VAL A 68 3.73 1.22 -15.22
C VAL A 68 2.64 2.25 -15.55
N LYS A 69 2.09 2.94 -14.54
CA LYS A 69 0.93 3.84 -14.71
C LYS A 69 1.31 5.31 -14.90
N GLY A 70 2.53 5.70 -14.53
CA GLY A 70 3.01 7.07 -14.58
C GLY A 70 2.83 7.83 -13.26
N GLU A 71 3.04 9.14 -13.30
CA GLU A 71 2.87 10.06 -12.17
C GLU A 71 1.42 10.56 -12.12
N TRP A 72 0.82 10.59 -10.93
CA TRP A 72 -0.43 11.31 -10.67
C TRP A 72 -0.36 12.02 -9.32
N THR A 73 -1.21 13.03 -9.14
CA THR A 73 -1.29 13.76 -7.87
C THR A 73 -2.71 13.67 -7.35
N ALA A 74 -2.84 13.48 -6.04
CA ALA A 74 -4.07 13.76 -5.34
C ALA A 74 -3.99 15.20 -4.82
N GLY A 75 -5.05 15.98 -5.04
CA GLY A 75 -5.17 17.32 -4.47
C GLY A 75 -5.15 17.29 -2.93
N PRO A 76 -5.14 18.46 -2.28
CA PRO A 76 -5.23 18.52 -0.82
C PRO A 76 -6.45 17.71 -0.38
N PRO A 77 -6.31 16.93 0.69
CA PRO A 77 -7.29 15.93 0.99
C PRO A 77 -8.64 16.54 1.33
N VAL A 78 -9.64 16.18 0.54
CA VAL A 78 -11.03 16.55 0.79
C VAL A 78 -11.59 15.56 1.80
N PHE A 79 -12.02 16.09 2.94
CA PHE A 79 -12.72 15.36 3.99
C PHE A 79 -13.93 14.63 3.37
N TYR A 80 -13.97 13.31 3.46
CA TYR A 80 -15.21 12.56 3.29
C TYR A 80 -15.75 12.31 4.70
N PRO A 81 -16.79 13.05 5.16
CA PRO A 81 -17.50 12.67 6.36
C PRO A 81 -18.01 11.24 6.17
N SER A 82 -17.97 10.48 7.26
CA SER A 82 -18.28 9.07 7.36
C SER A 82 -19.76 8.76 7.05
N GLU A 83 -20.17 8.91 5.79
CA GLU A 83 -21.45 8.46 5.24
C GLU A 83 -21.24 7.93 3.81
N VAL A 84 -20.36 6.96 3.62
CA VAL A 84 -20.34 6.17 2.37
C VAL A 84 -20.62 4.71 2.69
N SER A 85 -21.82 4.49 3.22
CA SER A 85 -22.52 3.23 3.00
C SER A 85 -23.73 3.50 2.11
N LYS A 86 -23.63 3.05 0.84
CA LYS A 86 -24.70 2.49 -0.04
C LYS A 86 -24.71 2.95 -1.50
N THR A 87 -23.97 3.97 -1.90
CA THR A 87 -23.81 4.30 -3.33
C THR A 87 -22.35 4.49 -3.67
N GLY A 88 -21.84 3.62 -4.54
CA GLY A 88 -20.43 3.57 -4.91
C GLY A 88 -19.98 4.85 -5.60
N ILE A 89 -19.27 5.71 -4.87
CA ILE A 89 -18.32 6.63 -5.47
C ILE A 89 -16.99 5.88 -5.55
N SER A 90 -16.92 4.97 -6.53
CA SER A 90 -15.68 4.31 -6.92
C SER A 90 -14.99 5.15 -7.98
N ALA A 91 -14.35 6.26 -7.60
CA ALA A 91 -13.47 6.98 -8.52
C ALA A 91 -12.11 6.25 -8.71
N PHE A 92 -11.76 5.33 -7.81
CA PHE A 92 -10.52 4.54 -7.86
C PHE A 92 -10.84 3.03 -7.91
N ARG A 93 -11.58 2.60 -8.94
CA ARG A 93 -12.08 1.22 -9.08
C ARG A 93 -11.11 0.25 -9.77
N ARG A 94 -9.83 0.61 -9.93
CA ARG A 94 -8.81 -0.30 -10.47
C ARG A 94 -7.83 -0.64 -9.37
N ASP A 95 -7.49 -1.92 -9.25
CA ASP A 95 -6.45 -2.35 -8.34
C ASP A 95 -5.18 -1.57 -8.70
N ASP A 96 -4.65 -0.82 -7.73
CA ASP A 96 -3.45 -0.02 -7.94
C ASP A 96 -2.28 -0.88 -8.41
N LEU A 97 -2.43 -2.21 -8.25
CA LEU A 97 -1.42 -3.19 -8.54
C LEU A 97 -1.79 -4.23 -9.62
N GLU A 98 -2.88 -4.01 -10.37
CA GLU A 98 -3.45 -4.97 -11.35
C GLU A 98 -2.51 -5.33 -12.52
N GLY A 99 -1.64 -4.41 -12.95
CA GLY A 99 -0.76 -4.59 -14.11
C GLY A 99 0.52 -5.38 -13.83
N THR A 100 0.57 -6.13 -12.73
CA THR A 100 1.83 -6.69 -12.16
C THR A 100 1.71 -8.12 -11.67
N ALA A 101 0.78 -8.89 -12.25
CA ALA A 101 0.87 -10.34 -12.20
C ALA A 101 2.23 -10.79 -12.78
N PRO A 102 2.83 -11.91 -12.33
CA PRO A 102 4.02 -12.46 -12.97
C PRO A 102 3.72 -12.61 -14.47
N ASP A 103 4.62 -12.11 -15.31
CA ASP A 103 4.48 -12.14 -16.77
C ASP A 103 4.09 -13.56 -17.21
N LYS A 104 2.85 -13.73 -17.66
CA LYS A 104 2.58 -14.79 -18.62
C LYS A 104 3.40 -14.41 -19.84
N THR A 105 4.29 -15.30 -20.27
CA THR A 105 5.08 -15.18 -21.49
C THR A 105 4.32 -14.39 -22.55
N PRO A 106 4.85 -13.26 -23.04
CA PRO A 106 4.10 -12.36 -23.91
C PRO A 106 3.77 -13.09 -25.21
N THR A 107 2.51 -13.45 -25.38
CA THR A 107 1.99 -14.09 -26.60
C THR A 107 1.85 -13.12 -27.77
N SER A 108 2.07 -11.81 -27.55
CA SER A 108 2.06 -10.84 -28.65
C SER A 108 2.94 -9.59 -28.36
N PRO A 109 3.58 -9.00 -29.40
CA PRO A 109 4.32 -7.75 -29.27
C PRO A 109 3.45 -6.51 -28.97
N LYS A 110 2.12 -6.64 -28.87
CA LYS A 110 1.19 -5.51 -28.67
C LYS A 110 0.81 -5.27 -27.21
N ASP A 111 1.26 -6.11 -26.28
CA ASP A 111 0.93 -6.02 -24.85
C ASP A 111 1.97 -5.24 -24.03
N ILE A 112 3.06 -4.79 -24.65
CA ILE A 112 4.04 -3.90 -24.02
C ILE A 112 3.42 -2.50 -23.96
N LYS A 113 2.76 -2.18 -22.85
CA LYS A 113 2.38 -0.78 -22.56
C LYS A 113 3.67 0.02 -22.43
N GLU A 114 3.98 0.81 -23.46
CA GLU A 114 5.11 1.74 -23.47
C GLU A 114 5.11 2.59 -22.19
N GLN A 115 6.24 2.56 -21.47
CA GLN A 115 6.52 3.50 -20.39
C GLN A 115 6.43 4.92 -20.94
N LYS A 116 5.33 5.63 -20.62
CA LYS A 116 5.06 6.96 -21.20
C LYS A 116 6.10 8.02 -20.80
N ILE A 117 6.84 7.82 -19.69
CA ILE A 117 7.86 8.75 -19.18
C ILE A 117 9.00 7.95 -18.54
N PRO A 118 10.28 8.23 -18.87
CA PRO A 118 11.41 7.56 -18.23
C PRO A 118 11.50 7.93 -16.73
N PRO A 119 11.79 6.97 -15.84
CA PRO A 119 11.86 7.20 -14.39
C PRO A 119 12.79 8.35 -13.98
N SER A 120 13.89 8.51 -14.71
CA SER A 120 14.89 9.57 -14.48
C SER A 120 14.30 10.98 -14.49
N ARG A 121 13.28 11.27 -15.33
CA ARG A 121 12.62 12.58 -15.38
C ARG A 121 11.76 12.83 -14.15
N VAL A 122 11.01 11.82 -13.70
CA VAL A 122 10.15 11.92 -12.52
C VAL A 122 11.01 12.10 -11.26
N LEU A 123 12.06 11.29 -11.11
CA LEU A 123 12.99 11.40 -9.99
C LEU A 123 13.72 12.76 -9.98
N ALA A 124 14.11 13.29 -11.14
CA ALA A 124 14.73 14.61 -11.21
C ALA A 124 13.77 15.75 -10.83
N LYS A 125 12.49 15.65 -11.22
CA LYS A 125 11.44 16.59 -10.80
C LYS A 125 11.24 16.54 -9.29
N TRP A 126 11.04 15.34 -8.75
CA TRP A 126 10.83 15.12 -7.32
C TRP A 126 12.05 15.50 -6.49
N SER A 127 13.26 15.40 -7.03
CA SER A 127 14.48 15.87 -6.36
C SER A 127 14.46 17.35 -6.06
N LYS A 128 13.89 18.15 -6.97
CA LYS A 128 13.73 19.60 -6.74
C LYS A 128 12.60 19.89 -5.74
N GLN A 129 11.52 19.13 -5.80
CA GLN A 129 10.35 19.35 -4.92
C GLN A 129 10.64 18.91 -3.49
N LEU A 130 11.18 17.70 -3.30
CA LEU A 130 11.49 17.14 -1.98
C LEU A 130 12.65 17.86 -1.26
N SER A 131 13.54 18.53 -2.01
CA SER A 131 14.59 19.39 -1.44
C SER A 131 14.14 20.83 -1.19
N SER A 132 12.94 21.21 -1.66
CA SER A 132 12.35 22.52 -1.36
C SER A 132 11.84 22.56 0.08
N THR A 133 12.01 23.70 0.75
CA THR A 133 11.42 23.98 2.07
C THR A 133 10.03 24.59 1.99
N ASN A 134 9.63 25.06 0.81
CA ASN A 134 8.39 25.81 0.59
C ASN A 134 7.18 24.91 0.31
N GLU A 135 7.44 23.65 0.03
CA GLU A 135 6.42 22.64 -0.24
C GLU A 135 6.38 21.63 0.91
N ASN A 136 5.19 21.11 1.17
CA ASN A 136 4.99 19.97 2.06
C ASN A 136 4.34 18.84 1.26
N LEU A 137 5.19 18.08 0.58
CA LEU A 137 4.84 17.02 -0.34
C LEU A 137 5.03 15.65 0.33
N LEU A 138 4.00 14.81 0.24
CA LEU A 138 4.11 13.37 0.46
C LEU A 138 4.24 12.68 -0.91
N ALA A 139 5.44 12.25 -1.26
CA ALA A 139 5.71 11.52 -2.48
C ALA A 139 5.67 10.01 -2.24
N VAL A 140 5.04 9.24 -3.12
CA VAL A 140 4.87 7.79 -3.00
C VAL A 140 5.33 7.10 -4.28
N ILE A 141 6.34 6.25 -4.19
CA ILE A 141 6.82 5.41 -5.29
C ILE A 141 6.30 3.99 -5.08
N PHE A 142 5.44 3.53 -5.97
CA PHE A 142 5.08 2.11 -6.05
C PHE A 142 6.10 1.33 -6.86
N TYR A 143 6.27 0.06 -6.51
CA TYR A 143 7.12 -0.89 -7.24
C TYR A 143 8.59 -0.48 -7.33
N LEU A 144 9.21 -0.28 -6.17
CA LEU A 144 10.65 -0.09 -6.11
C LEU A 144 11.41 -1.23 -6.83
N ASP A 145 10.90 -2.46 -6.75
CA ASP A 145 11.42 -3.65 -7.44
C ASP A 145 11.46 -3.51 -8.97
N LYS A 146 10.55 -2.72 -9.56
CA LYS A 146 10.53 -2.46 -11.01
C LYS A 146 11.47 -1.33 -11.44
N LEU A 147 11.89 -0.49 -10.50
CA LEU A 147 12.86 0.57 -10.76
C LEU A 147 14.29 0.07 -10.55
N ALA A 148 14.51 -0.57 -9.41
CA ALA A 148 15.78 -1.13 -9.01
C ALA A 148 15.50 -2.24 -7.97
N ALA A 149 15.37 -3.49 -8.43
CA ALA A 149 15.34 -4.63 -7.52
C ALA A 149 16.75 -4.89 -6.96
N TYR A 150 16.85 -5.32 -5.70
CA TYR A 150 18.12 -5.76 -5.13
C TYR A 150 18.81 -6.82 -5.99
N LYS A 151 20.08 -6.58 -6.31
CA LYS A 151 20.94 -7.47 -7.10
C LYS A 151 22.37 -7.35 -6.58
N GLN A 152 23.15 -8.41 -6.75
CA GLN A 152 24.59 -8.36 -6.46
C GLN A 152 25.35 -7.47 -7.45
N ASN A 153 24.88 -7.42 -8.70
CA ASN A 153 25.47 -6.60 -9.76
C ASN A 153 24.35 -5.87 -10.50
N TYR A 154 24.44 -4.54 -10.54
CA TYR A 154 23.50 -3.66 -11.21
C TYR A 154 24.00 -3.29 -12.61
N GLN A 155 23.06 -3.14 -13.55
CA GLN A 155 23.38 -2.52 -14.84
C GLN A 155 23.56 -1.00 -14.68
N ALA A 156 24.25 -0.35 -15.62
CA ALA A 156 24.53 1.09 -15.53
C ALA A 156 23.26 1.96 -15.35
N GLU A 157 22.16 1.59 -16.00
CA GLU A 157 20.87 2.28 -15.86
C GLU A 157 20.26 2.10 -14.46
N GLU A 158 20.36 0.91 -13.88
CA GLU A 158 19.86 0.62 -12.52
C GLU A 158 20.71 1.33 -11.47
N CYS A 159 22.04 1.36 -11.65
CA CYS A 159 22.96 2.16 -10.83
C CYS A 159 22.56 3.64 -10.84
N GLU A 160 22.25 4.19 -12.02
CA GLU A 160 21.84 5.60 -12.13
C GLU A 160 20.54 5.85 -11.33
N ILE A 161 19.57 4.95 -11.41
CA ILE A 161 18.31 5.05 -10.66
C ILE A 161 18.57 4.99 -9.15
N ILE A 162 19.37 4.04 -8.68
CA ILE A 162 19.72 3.89 -7.26
C ILE A 162 20.43 5.14 -6.75
N LEU A 163 21.44 5.64 -7.48
CA LEU A 163 22.16 6.86 -7.12
C LEU A 163 21.23 8.08 -7.05
N ARG A 164 20.25 8.18 -7.95
CA ARG A 164 19.23 9.24 -7.90
C ARG A 164 18.34 9.08 -6.68
N LEU A 165 17.91 7.88 -6.34
CA LEU A 165 17.12 7.60 -5.14
C LEU A 165 17.90 7.89 -3.86
N GLU A 166 19.17 7.51 -3.77
CA GLU A 166 20.05 7.88 -2.66
C GLU A 166 20.14 9.40 -2.50
N LYS A 167 20.35 10.13 -3.60
CA LYS A 167 20.40 11.60 -3.57
C LYS A 167 19.05 12.22 -3.19
N LEU A 168 17.93 11.59 -3.54
CA LEU A 168 16.61 12.01 -3.05
C LEU A 168 16.50 11.86 -1.54
N ILE A 169 16.91 10.70 -1.02
CA ILE A 169 16.88 10.38 0.41
C ILE A 169 17.81 11.30 1.20
N GLU A 170 19.00 11.61 0.67
CA GLU A 170 19.97 12.49 1.31
C GLU A 170 19.45 13.94 1.39
N ASN A 171 18.86 14.45 0.31
CA ASN A 171 18.49 15.86 0.17
C ASN A 171 17.05 16.19 0.58
N ILE A 172 16.24 15.21 0.97
CA ILE A 172 14.87 15.49 1.44
C ILE A 172 14.88 16.37 2.69
N THR A 173 14.01 17.39 2.70
CA THR A 173 13.84 18.30 3.84
C THR A 173 12.87 17.72 4.88
N PRO A 174 12.94 18.14 6.16
CA PRO A 174 12.06 17.64 7.22
C PRO A 174 10.56 17.96 7.04
N ASN A 175 10.18 18.77 6.07
CA ASN A 175 8.78 19.09 5.75
C ASN A 175 8.17 18.11 4.74
N ASN A 176 9.01 17.41 3.98
CA ASN A 176 8.59 16.51 2.92
C ASN A 176 8.70 15.06 3.38
N ARG A 177 7.91 14.18 2.76
CA ARG A 177 7.93 12.74 3.04
C ARG A 177 8.02 11.95 1.75
N LEU A 178 8.82 10.89 1.78
CA LEU A 178 8.96 9.94 0.69
C LEU A 178 8.60 8.53 1.19
N VAL A 179 7.57 7.94 0.60
CA VAL A 179 7.19 6.55 0.80
C VAL A 179 7.60 5.75 -0.43
N MET A 180 8.36 4.69 -0.25
CA MET A 180 8.68 3.74 -1.31
C MET A 180 8.04 2.40 -0.97
N VAL A 181 7.47 1.73 -1.96
CA VAL A 181 6.74 0.48 -1.76
C VAL A 181 7.40 -0.63 -2.59
N ALA A 182 7.81 -1.69 -1.91
CA ALA A 182 8.35 -2.90 -2.51
C ALA A 182 7.42 -4.09 -2.23
N LEU A 183 7.45 -5.12 -3.08
CA LEU A 183 6.67 -6.34 -2.84
C LEU A 183 7.27 -7.19 -1.72
N GLN A 184 8.60 -7.29 -1.67
CA GLN A 184 9.33 -8.11 -0.71
C GLN A 184 10.52 -7.33 -0.16
N ASP A 185 10.99 -7.72 1.02
CA ASP A 185 12.20 -7.17 1.66
C ASP A 185 13.45 -7.43 0.82
N SER A 186 13.56 -8.65 0.29
CA SER A 186 14.66 -9.12 -0.56
C SER A 186 14.79 -8.36 -1.88
N MET A 187 13.80 -7.55 -2.25
CA MET A 187 13.80 -6.75 -3.48
C MET A 187 14.25 -5.31 -3.26
N ILE A 188 14.49 -4.89 -2.02
CA ILE A 188 14.88 -3.51 -1.69
C ILE A 188 16.41 -3.39 -1.78
N PRO A 189 16.96 -2.52 -2.64
CA PRO A 189 18.40 -2.23 -2.65
C PRO A 189 18.90 -1.81 -1.27
N VAL A 190 19.94 -2.48 -0.78
CA VAL A 190 20.48 -2.30 0.58
C VAL A 190 21.02 -0.89 0.79
N GLU A 191 21.46 -0.25 -0.29
CA GLU A 191 22.05 1.08 -0.32
C GLU A 191 21.04 2.16 0.12
N LEU A 192 19.75 1.95 -0.15
CA LEU A 192 18.70 2.94 0.17
C LEU A 192 18.39 3.07 1.66
N TYR A 193 18.81 2.09 2.47
CA TYR A 193 18.43 2.05 3.89
C TYR A 193 19.55 1.69 4.87
N THR A 194 20.61 1.01 4.45
CA THR A 194 21.67 0.57 5.38
C THR A 194 22.42 1.76 5.98
N ASN A 195 22.69 2.80 5.18
CA ASN A 195 23.48 3.96 5.59
C ASN A 195 22.67 5.26 5.70
N SER A 196 21.34 5.20 5.58
CA SER A 196 20.48 6.38 5.62
C SER A 196 19.77 6.50 6.98
N PRO A 197 20.15 7.48 7.83
CA PRO A 197 19.45 7.71 9.11
C PRO A 197 18.02 8.23 8.93
N LYS A 198 17.70 8.76 7.73
CA LYS A 198 16.38 9.30 7.36
C LYS A 198 15.40 8.21 6.93
N THR A 199 15.90 7.02 6.58
CA THR A 199 15.10 5.92 6.06
C THR A 199 14.68 4.95 7.16
N ARG A 200 13.43 4.48 7.11
CA ARG A 200 12.94 3.38 7.95
C ARG A 200 12.20 2.34 7.13
N LEU A 201 12.52 1.06 7.35
CA LEU A 201 11.77 -0.06 6.78
C LEU A 201 10.60 -0.42 7.70
N ILE A 202 9.44 -0.65 7.10
CA ILE A 202 8.24 -1.14 7.80
C ILE A 202 7.64 -2.31 7.01
N PRO A 203 7.60 -3.51 7.59
CA PRO A 203 6.86 -4.61 7.01
C PRO A 203 5.36 -4.37 7.16
N ILE A 204 4.61 -4.63 6.09
CA ILE A 204 3.16 -4.80 6.11
C ILE A 204 2.89 -6.29 6.32
N PRO A 205 2.45 -6.71 7.52
CA PRO A 205 2.20 -8.11 7.82
C PRO A 205 0.92 -8.62 7.14
N LEU A 206 0.75 -9.94 7.16
CA LEU A 206 -0.56 -10.54 6.95
C LEU A 206 -1.54 -10.08 8.03
N PRO A 207 -2.85 -9.99 7.72
CA PRO A 207 -3.85 -9.58 8.70
C PRO A 207 -3.88 -10.54 9.88
N ASP A 208 -3.86 -10.01 11.10
CA ASP A 208 -4.01 -10.81 12.31
C ASP A 208 -5.47 -11.27 12.51
N LYS A 209 -5.70 -12.13 13.52
CA LYS A 209 -7.05 -12.62 13.85
C LYS A 209 -8.05 -11.49 14.09
N GLU A 210 -7.61 -10.39 14.69
CA GLU A 210 -8.47 -9.27 15.06
C GLU A 210 -8.87 -8.45 13.82
N ASP A 211 -7.95 -8.23 12.89
CA ASP A 211 -8.18 -7.60 11.59
C ASP A 211 -9.14 -8.43 10.75
N ARG A 212 -8.93 -9.76 10.68
CA ARG A 212 -9.84 -10.69 9.99
C ARG A 212 -11.24 -10.68 10.61
N LEU A 213 -11.34 -10.72 11.95
CA LEU A 213 -12.62 -10.63 12.65
C LEU A 213 -13.34 -9.31 12.38
N ALA A 214 -12.63 -8.18 12.47
CA ALA A 214 -13.19 -6.87 12.19
C ALA A 214 -13.72 -6.78 10.75
N PHE A 215 -12.96 -7.32 9.79
CA PHE A 215 -13.39 -7.37 8.39
C PHE A 215 -14.64 -8.24 8.18
N LEU A 216 -14.67 -9.43 8.78
CA LEU A 216 -15.82 -10.33 8.72
C LEU A 216 -17.06 -9.70 9.38
N LYS A 217 -16.91 -9.08 10.55
CA LYS A 217 -17.99 -8.35 11.24
C LYS A 217 -18.55 -7.22 10.38
N HIS A 218 -17.69 -6.43 9.73
CA HIS A 218 -18.12 -5.36 8.84
C HIS A 218 -18.91 -5.90 7.63
N ARG A 219 -18.56 -7.08 7.09
CA ARG A 219 -19.17 -7.61 5.84
C ARG A 219 -20.38 -8.54 6.04
N LEU A 220 -20.38 -9.32 7.11
CA LEU A 220 -21.42 -10.31 7.45
C LEU A 220 -22.35 -9.81 8.57
N GLY A 221 -21.93 -8.80 9.32
CA GLY A 221 -22.62 -8.29 10.51
C GLY A 221 -22.14 -8.99 11.79
N SER A 222 -22.12 -8.25 12.90
CA SER A 222 -21.61 -8.74 14.19
C SER A 222 -22.37 -9.92 14.79
N LYS A 223 -23.56 -10.24 14.25
CA LYS A 223 -24.41 -11.36 14.70
C LYS A 223 -24.26 -12.63 13.86
N TYR A 224 -23.38 -12.64 12.86
CA TYR A 224 -23.19 -13.81 12.03
C TYR A 224 -22.66 -14.99 12.87
N PRO A 225 -23.24 -16.20 12.76
CA PRO A 225 -22.77 -17.36 13.51
C PRO A 225 -21.37 -17.77 13.01
N HIS A 226 -20.52 -18.28 13.91
CA HIS A 226 -19.18 -18.81 13.57
C HIS A 226 -18.13 -17.80 13.07
N LEU A 227 -18.29 -16.49 13.33
CA LEU A 227 -17.27 -15.48 12.99
C LEU A 227 -15.87 -15.84 13.52
N ASP A 228 -15.78 -16.30 14.76
CA ASP A 228 -14.52 -16.72 15.38
C ASP A 228 -13.92 -17.94 14.68
N THR A 229 -14.74 -18.94 14.37
CA THR A 229 -14.31 -20.14 13.64
C THR A 229 -13.79 -19.81 12.25
N VAL A 230 -14.48 -18.92 11.51
CA VAL A 230 -14.02 -18.47 10.19
C VAL A 230 -12.70 -17.72 10.29
N SER A 231 -12.54 -16.84 11.28
CA SER A 231 -11.29 -16.07 11.46
C SER A 231 -10.10 -16.94 11.84
N ASP A 232 -10.34 -17.97 12.67
CA ASP A 232 -9.32 -18.93 13.09
C ASP A 232 -8.88 -19.84 11.93
N LEU A 233 -9.85 -20.33 11.15
CA LEU A 233 -9.56 -21.20 10.00
C LEU A 233 -8.94 -20.45 8.81
N ALA A 234 -9.20 -19.14 8.69
CA ALA A 234 -8.66 -18.30 7.64
C ALA A 234 -7.28 -17.69 8.01
N ASP A 235 -6.58 -18.28 8.97
CA ASP A 235 -5.24 -17.83 9.33
C ASP A 235 -4.27 -17.98 8.14
N GLY A 236 -3.42 -16.98 7.95
CA GLY A 236 -2.51 -16.90 6.79
C GLY A 236 -3.15 -16.38 5.49
N LEU A 237 -4.47 -16.14 5.44
CA LEU A 237 -5.12 -15.58 4.26
C LEU A 237 -5.11 -14.05 4.23
N TYR A 238 -4.97 -13.50 3.02
CA TYR A 238 -5.16 -12.09 2.73
C TYR A 238 -6.63 -11.67 2.92
N ILE A 239 -6.88 -10.42 3.35
CA ILE A 239 -8.24 -9.87 3.49
C ILE A 239 -9.00 -9.93 2.15
N ARG A 240 -8.32 -9.67 1.03
CA ARG A 240 -8.90 -9.77 -0.31
C ARG A 240 -9.42 -11.19 -0.61
N ALA A 241 -8.76 -12.24 -0.12
CA ALA A 241 -9.23 -13.62 -0.30
C ALA A 241 -10.51 -13.90 0.50
N LEU A 242 -10.66 -13.25 1.67
CA LEU A 242 -11.86 -13.37 2.50
C LEU A 242 -13.13 -12.89 1.78
N ASP A 243 -13.04 -11.95 0.82
CA ASP A 243 -14.23 -11.52 0.06
C ASP A 243 -14.88 -12.69 -0.70
N ASN A 244 -14.08 -13.63 -1.23
CA ASN A 244 -14.60 -14.79 -1.94
C ASN A 244 -15.26 -15.78 -0.97
N ILE A 245 -14.61 -16.02 0.18
CA ILE A 245 -15.15 -16.84 1.27
C ILE A 245 -16.49 -16.26 1.75
N ILE A 246 -16.56 -14.94 1.99
CA ILE A 246 -17.78 -14.23 2.41
C ILE A 246 -18.90 -14.35 1.38
N LYS A 247 -18.59 -14.24 0.08
CA LYS A 247 -19.59 -14.42 -0.99
C LYS A 247 -20.18 -15.82 -0.98
N GLU A 248 -19.38 -16.85 -0.71
CA GLU A 248 -19.87 -18.21 -0.58
C GLU A 248 -20.65 -18.42 0.71
N LEU A 249 -20.16 -17.95 1.85
CA LEU A 249 -20.84 -18.03 3.15
C LEU A 249 -22.24 -17.40 3.13
N LYS A 250 -22.43 -16.29 2.39
CA LYS A 250 -23.75 -15.65 2.23
C LYS A 250 -24.75 -16.49 1.43
N LYS A 251 -24.30 -17.46 0.64
CA LYS A 251 -25.20 -18.34 -0.15
C LYS A 251 -25.86 -19.42 0.70
N TYR A 252 -25.25 -19.80 1.81
CA TYR A 252 -25.75 -20.85 2.68
C TYR A 252 -26.39 -20.21 3.92
N LYS A 253 -27.67 -20.52 4.18
CA LYS A 253 -28.41 -19.95 5.32
C LYS A 253 -28.03 -20.59 6.66
N ASP A 254 -27.74 -21.90 6.64
CA ASP A 254 -27.31 -22.69 7.81
C ASP A 254 -26.09 -23.49 7.38
N ILE A 255 -24.90 -23.05 7.76
CA ILE A 255 -23.64 -23.72 7.44
C ILE A 255 -23.07 -24.31 8.73
N GLY A 256 -22.72 -25.59 8.70
CA GLY A 256 -22.04 -26.26 9.82
C GLY A 256 -20.54 -25.94 9.85
N SER A 257 -19.89 -26.09 11.02
CA SER A 257 -18.44 -25.85 11.18
C SER A 257 -17.57 -26.69 10.22
N GLU A 258 -17.97 -27.91 9.91
CA GLU A 258 -17.28 -28.79 8.95
C GLU A 258 -17.36 -28.28 7.50
N GLU A 259 -18.48 -27.65 7.13
CA GLU A 259 -18.67 -27.06 5.81
C GLU A 259 -17.86 -25.77 5.67
N ILE A 260 -17.80 -24.96 6.73
CA ILE A 260 -16.90 -23.79 6.80
C ILE A 260 -15.46 -24.24 6.56
N ARG A 261 -15.02 -25.31 7.23
CA ARG A 261 -13.66 -25.83 7.09
C ARG A 261 -13.37 -26.28 5.65
N ARG A 262 -14.28 -27.04 5.05
CA ARG A 262 -14.15 -27.47 3.65
C ARG A 262 -14.11 -26.29 2.67
N LEU A 263 -14.87 -25.24 2.94
CA LEU A 263 -14.90 -24.04 2.12
C LEU A 263 -13.59 -23.27 2.22
N ILE A 264 -13.11 -23.01 3.43
CA ILE A 264 -11.86 -22.25 3.65
C ILE A 264 -10.65 -23.00 3.09
N ASN A 265 -10.61 -24.34 3.24
CA ASN A 265 -9.55 -25.17 2.66
C ASN A 265 -9.46 -25.12 1.12
N LYS A 266 -10.46 -24.61 0.41
CA LYS A 266 -10.35 -24.37 -1.05
C LYS A 266 -9.53 -23.13 -1.40
N TYR A 267 -9.33 -22.25 -0.43
CA TYR A 267 -8.71 -20.94 -0.59
C TYR A 267 -7.35 -20.82 0.13
N LEU A 268 -6.99 -21.82 0.95
CA LEU A 268 -5.64 -22.05 1.50
C LEU A 268 -4.78 -22.77 0.46
#